data_AF-A0A328AA31-F1
#
_entry.id   AF-A0A328AA31-F1
#
_cell.length_a   1.000
_cell.length_b   1.000
_cell.length_c   1.000
_cell.angle_alpha   90.00
_cell.angle_beta   90.00
_cell.angle_gamma   90.00
#
_symmetry.space_group_name_H-M   'P 1'
#
loop_
_entity.id
_entity.type
_entity.pdbx_description
1 polymer ?
#
loop_
_entity_poly.entity_id
_entity_poly.type
_entity_poly.pdbx_seq_one_letter_code
_entity_poly.pdbx_strand_id
1 'polypeptide(L)' 'MSEPVNLNKFRKAKARADAKSQAAENRVKFGRTKAEKAVSKLEAERARRTHDGARRED' A
#
# COMPACT_ATOMS: atom_id res chain seq x y z
N MET A 1 40.71 -16.54 -8.91
CA MET A 1 39.60 -16.28 -9.86
C MET A 1 38.51 -15.57 -9.08
N SER A 2 38.31 -14.27 -9.26
CA SER A 2 37.17 -13.56 -8.65
C SER A 2 36.00 -13.53 -9.62
N GLU A 3 34.83 -13.91 -9.15
CA GLU A 3 33.61 -13.79 -9.94
C GLU A 3 33.19 -12.32 -10.02
N PRO A 4 32.77 -11.83 -11.21
CA PRO A 4 32.29 -10.46 -11.36
C PRO A 4 30.96 -10.29 -10.60
N VAL A 5 31.00 -9.49 -9.53
CA VAL A 5 29.81 -9.22 -8.71
C VAL A 5 28.93 -8.19 -9.41
N ASN A 6 27.68 -8.55 -9.71
CA ASN A 6 26.73 -7.63 -10.33
C ASN A 6 26.19 -6.62 -9.30
N LEU A 7 26.76 -5.42 -9.30
CA LEU A 7 26.38 -4.32 -8.40
C LEU A 7 24.92 -3.87 -8.56
N ASN A 8 24.33 -4.04 -9.76
CA ASN A 8 22.92 -3.69 -9.98
C ASN A 8 21.99 -4.63 -9.22
N LYS A 9 22.28 -5.94 -9.22
CA LYS A 9 21.51 -6.92 -8.43
C LYS A 9 21.61 -6.60 -6.94
N PHE A 10 22.80 -6.26 -6.45
CA PHE A 10 23.02 -5.88 -5.06
C PHE A 10 22.24 -4.62 -4.68
N ARG A 11 22.34 -3.53 -5.47
CA ARG A 11 21.57 -2.30 -5.24
C ARG A 11 20.06 -2.55 -5.24
N LYS A 12 19.55 -3.36 -6.19
CA LYS A 12 18.13 -3.75 -6.24
C LYS A 12 17.71 -4.60 -5.04
N ALA A 13 18.59 -5.43 -4.49
CA ALA A 13 18.30 -6.19 -3.28
C ALA A 13 18.21 -5.27 -2.06
N LYS A 14 19.18 -4.35 -1.91
CA LYS A 14 19.17 -3.34 -0.85
C LYS A 14 17.91 -2.46 -0.89
N ALA A 15 17.58 -1.91 -2.06
CA ALA A 15 16.38 -1.08 -2.23
C ALA A 15 15.08 -1.83 -1.88
N ARG A 16 15.00 -3.13 -2.18
CA ARG A 16 13.86 -3.98 -1.80
C ARG A 16 13.79 -4.21 -0.30
N ALA A 17 14.92 -4.39 0.37
CA ALA A 17 14.98 -4.54 1.82
C ALA A 17 14.54 -3.23 2.52
N ASP A 18 15.07 -2.09 2.08
CA ASP A 18 14.74 -0.77 2.63
C ASP A 18 13.24 -0.46 2.48
N ALA A 19 12.67 -0.74 1.30
CA ALA A 19 11.23 -0.59 1.06
C ALA A 19 10.37 -1.48 1.98
N LYS A 20 10.84 -2.69 2.29
CA LYS A 20 10.12 -3.61 3.20
C LYS A 20 10.14 -3.11 4.65
N SER A 21 11.27 -2.56 5.09
CA SER A 21 11.42 -1.94 6.42
C SER A 21 10.54 -0.69 6.55
N GLN A 22 10.57 0.21 5.56
CA GLN A 22 9.69 1.38 5.53
C GLN A 22 8.20 0.97 5.53
N ALA A 23 7.83 -0.09 4.81
CA ALA A 23 6.47 -0.60 4.83
C ALA A 23 6.07 -1.20 6.19
N ALA A 24 7.01 -1.78 6.95
CA ALA A 24 6.77 -2.23 8.32
C ALA A 24 6.62 -1.03 9.28
N GLU A 25 7.50 -0.04 9.17
CA GLU A 25 7.39 1.19 9.96
C GLU A 25 6.08 1.93 9.70
N ASN A 26 5.67 2.06 8.44
CA ASN A 26 4.41 2.72 8.09
C ASN A 26 3.19 1.95 8.63
N ARG A 27 3.26 0.62 8.70
CA ARG A 27 2.22 -0.20 9.35
C ARG A 27 2.11 0.11 10.83
N VAL A 28 3.24 0.25 11.54
CA VAL A 28 3.25 0.59 12.97
C VAL A 28 2.84 2.05 13.19
N LYS A 29 3.43 3.00 12.45
CA LYS A 29 3.23 4.45 12.61
C LYS A 29 1.81 4.89 12.27
N PHE A 30 1.24 4.36 11.19
CA PHE A 30 -0.07 4.82 10.68
C PHE A 30 -1.19 3.81 10.95
N GLY A 31 -0.88 2.64 11.50
CA GLY A 31 -1.85 1.63 11.92
C GLY A 31 -2.68 0.99 10.80
N ARG A 32 -2.51 1.39 9.53
CA ARG A 32 -3.27 0.87 8.40
C ARG A 32 -2.40 0.50 7.21
N THR A 33 -2.58 -0.70 6.70
CA THR A 33 -1.95 -1.16 5.45
C THR A 33 -2.58 -0.48 4.22
N LYS A 34 -1.87 -0.52 3.09
CA LYS A 34 -2.43 -0.06 1.80
C LYS A 34 -3.69 -0.85 1.42
N ALA A 35 -3.74 -2.14 1.74
CA ALA A 35 -4.88 -3.00 1.49
C ALA A 35 -6.09 -2.57 2.33
N GLU A 36 -5.91 -2.34 3.63
CA GLU A 36 -6.98 -1.84 4.51
C GLU A 36 -7.49 -0.47 4.07
N LYS A 37 -6.60 0.44 3.67
CA LYS A 37 -7.00 1.74 3.10
C LYS A 37 -7.83 1.57 1.83
N ALA A 38 -7.49 0.62 0.97
CA ALA A 38 -8.24 0.35 -0.26
C ALA A 38 -9.63 -0.23 0.04
N VAL A 39 -9.73 -1.20 0.96
CA VAL A 39 -11.00 -1.78 1.40
C VAL A 39 -11.90 -0.70 2.01
N SER A 40 -11.37 0.09 2.95
CA SER A 40 -12.13 1.18 3.58
C SER A 40 -12.59 2.23 2.55
N LYS A 41 -11.78 2.54 1.55
CA LYS A 41 -12.18 3.44 0.46
C LYS A 41 -13.34 2.85 -0.37
N LEU A 42 -13.27 1.57 -0.71
CA LEU A 42 -14.32 0.87 -1.47
C LEU A 42 -15.62 0.78 -0.66
N GLU A 43 -15.54 0.50 0.64
CA GLU A 43 -16.69 0.49 1.54
C GLU A 43 -17.34 1.89 1.63
N ALA A 44 -16.53 2.93 1.81
CA ALA A 44 -17.01 4.32 1.83
C ALA A 44 -17.62 4.75 0.48
N GLU A 45 -17.11 4.24 -0.63
CA GLU A 45 -17.69 4.48 -1.97
C GLU A 45 -19.02 3.75 -2.14
N ARG A 46 -19.11 2.49 -1.71
CA ARG A 46 -20.37 1.72 -1.70
C ARG A 46 -21.42 2.42 -0.85
N ALA A 47 -21.07 2.80 0.38
CA ALA A 47 -21.96 3.52 1.27
C ALA A 47 -22.45 4.82 0.63
N ARG A 48 -21.56 5.62 0.03
CA ARG A 48 -21.94 6.83 -0.71
C ARG A 48 -22.93 6.54 -1.84
N ARG A 49 -22.64 5.56 -2.70
CA ARG A 49 -23.56 5.17 -3.79
C ARG A 49 -24.92 4.72 -3.27
N THR A 50 -24.95 3.96 -2.17
CA THR A 50 -26.20 3.54 -1.54
C THR A 50 -26.98 4.74 -1.00
N HIS A 51 -26.32 5.68 -0.33
CA HIS A 51 -26.95 6.90 0.16
C HIS A 51 -27.44 7.82 -0.97
N ASP A 52 -26.64 8.01 -2.01
CA ASP A 52 -26.99 8.83 -3.17
C ASP A 52 -28.14 8.20 -3.95
N GLY A 53 -28.15 6.88 -4.15
CA GLY A 53 -29.27 6.18 -4.79
C GLY A 53 -30.53 6.08 -3.92
N ALA A 54 -30.40 6.18 -2.60
CA ALA A 54 -31.51 6.23 -1.66
C ALA A 54 -32.03 7.66 -1.42
N ARG A 55 -31.32 8.68 -1.91
CA ARG A 55 -31.78 10.06 -1.89
C ARG A 55 -32.92 10.19 -2.89
N ARG A 56 -34.15 10.30 -2.38
CA ARG A 56 -35.26 10.84 -3.17
C ARG A 56 -35.00 12.33 -3.34
N GLU A 57 -34.99 12.78 -4.59
CA GLU A 57 -35.12 14.20 -4.92
C GLU A 57 -36.54 14.61 -4.48
N ASP A 58 -36.63 15.27 -3.33
CA ASP A 58 -37.78 16.13 -2.98
C ASP A 58 -37.49 17.55 -3.47
#